data_AF-A4J4H4-F1
#
_entry.id   AF-A4J4H4-F1
#
_cell.length_a   1.000
_cell.length_b   1.000
_cell.length_c   1.000
_cell.angle_alpha   90.00
_cell.angle_beta   90.00
_cell.angle_gamma   90.00
#
_symmetry.space_group_name_H-M   'P 1'
#
loop_
_entity.id
_entity.type
_entity.pdbx_description
1 polymer ?
#
loop_
_entity_poly.entity_id
_entity_poly.type
_entity_poly.pdbx_seq_one_letter_code
_entity_poly.pdbx_strand_id
1 'polypeptide(L)'
;MFDSVNWLDKTNNTSISFSGMASISQKPHDLFLNCLPTTWAVKKNTSKHLDYDIDFFDGQTPKGLQFSVRLIVPTALQLENERILLPFTSEELNWSMDEAKVPVFLIIVDSKDQSIYWLFLQDFIQGTLEHENPEWRSQNVVILHVPTDQELTKTLDKFTNTLYYGLELLYIKHFYKFYSVTNKRIAQFFNSQEEIQRALELESTRQYSNPSPSSEQSCCSSSNDGHCDTCKGSDPFDDLVFQSTKKIQSRLEYAQRMRVLDPKENRIAYYCINQALAVYGSTATVGIRYTALGEMAFYDYLLHFLKTYDAIIPKTTIFFINSEEHHRYFKAMEELSQIIISALDQGELIASSMLLIRLADAYLFATPYIMKYLGQDMAAPLMDYAQTLLMLSHEMASLVESPTRLLQ
;
A
#
# COMPACT_ATOMS: atom_id res chain seq x y z
N MET A 1 -21.77 11.31 20.39
CA MET A 1 -22.29 12.58 19.83
C MET A 1 -21.32 12.99 18.73
N PHE A 2 -21.64 12.64 17.49
CA PHE A 2 -20.96 13.13 16.31
C PHE A 2 -22.06 13.53 15.35
N ASP A 3 -22.15 14.83 15.09
CA ASP A 3 -23.13 15.43 14.20
C ASP A 3 -22.81 15.03 12.75
N SER A 4 -23.80 14.43 12.11
CA SER A 4 -23.79 14.08 10.70
C SER A 4 -23.90 15.34 9.85
N VAL A 5 -22.79 15.78 9.29
CA VAL A 5 -22.74 16.86 8.30
C VAL A 5 -23.09 16.26 6.94
N ASN A 6 -24.38 16.37 6.56
CA ASN A 6 -24.88 16.07 5.23
C ASN A 6 -24.37 17.12 4.23
N TRP A 7 -23.45 16.75 3.35
CA TRP A 7 -23.19 17.49 2.11
C TRP A 7 -23.95 16.82 0.96
N LEU A 8 -25.03 17.46 0.55
CA LEU A 8 -25.75 17.20 -0.69
C LEU A 8 -25.24 18.19 -1.72
N ASP A 9 -24.28 17.78 -2.55
CA ASP A 9 -23.94 18.51 -3.76
C ASP A 9 -24.95 18.19 -4.86
N LYS A 10 -25.91 19.11 -5.03
CA LYS A 10 -26.67 19.26 -6.27
C LYS A 10 -25.75 19.90 -7.31
N THR A 11 -25.11 19.09 -8.15
CA THR A 11 -24.45 19.61 -9.35
C THR A 11 -25.49 19.86 -10.43
N ASN A 12 -25.77 21.15 -10.68
CA ASN A 12 -26.55 21.64 -11.80
C ASN A 12 -25.85 21.29 -13.13
N ASN A 13 -26.57 20.60 -14.02
CA ASN A 13 -26.20 20.45 -15.41
C ASN A 13 -26.11 21.83 -16.08
N THR A 14 -24.88 22.30 -16.31
CA THR A 14 -24.62 23.54 -17.03
C THR A 14 -23.86 23.16 -18.30
N SER A 15 -24.52 23.28 -19.45
CA SER A 15 -23.92 23.12 -20.77
C SER A 15 -23.03 24.32 -21.06
N ILE A 16 -21.72 24.11 -21.03
CA ILE A 16 -20.72 25.11 -21.40
C ILE A 16 -20.32 24.86 -22.86
N SER A 17 -20.61 25.83 -23.74
CA SER A 17 -20.12 25.84 -25.11
C SER A 17 -18.75 26.51 -25.17
N PHE A 18 -17.71 25.76 -25.54
CA PHE A 18 -16.39 26.30 -25.88
C PHE A 18 -16.24 26.42 -27.39
N SER A 19 -15.94 27.64 -27.85
CA SER A 19 -15.58 27.98 -29.22
C SER A 19 -14.05 28.02 -29.32
N GLY A 20 -13.45 27.24 -30.23
CA GLY A 20 -12.06 27.44 -30.63
C GLY A 20 -11.13 26.22 -30.64
N MET A 21 -11.66 24.99 -30.70
CA MET A 21 -10.85 23.81 -31.03
C MET A 21 -11.33 23.23 -32.37
N ALA A 22 -10.38 22.86 -33.24
CA ALA A 22 -10.64 22.17 -34.49
C ALA A 22 -11.66 21.04 -34.24
N SER A 23 -12.76 21.04 -35.00
CA SER A 23 -13.84 20.08 -34.83
C SER A 23 -13.32 18.68 -35.08
N ILE A 24 -12.93 17.98 -34.01
CA ILE A 24 -12.74 16.54 -34.02
C ILE A 24 -14.03 15.96 -34.59
N SER A 25 -13.94 15.26 -35.73
CA SER A 25 -15.07 14.51 -36.27
C SER A 25 -15.62 13.65 -35.15
N GLN A 26 -16.84 13.93 -34.66
CA GLN A 26 -17.43 13.21 -33.52
C GLN A 26 -17.69 11.73 -33.85
N LYS A 27 -17.71 11.39 -35.15
CA LYS A 27 -18.07 10.08 -35.68
C LYS A 27 -17.33 8.88 -35.05
N PRO A 28 -16.01 8.88 -34.83
CA PRO A 28 -15.31 7.75 -34.22
C PRO A 28 -15.58 7.61 -32.73
N HIS A 29 -15.76 8.72 -32.02
CA HIS A 29 -16.17 8.71 -30.62
C HIS A 29 -17.59 8.13 -30.48
N ASP A 30 -18.52 8.57 -31.34
CA ASP A 30 -19.87 8.04 -31.38
C ASP A 30 -19.89 6.54 -31.69
N LEU A 31 -19.02 6.07 -32.60
CA LEU A 31 -18.88 4.65 -32.90
C LEU A 31 -18.50 3.84 -31.66
N PHE A 32 -17.49 4.29 -30.90
CA PHE A 32 -17.12 3.65 -29.63
C PHE A 32 -18.26 3.65 -28.61
N LEU A 33 -18.87 4.82 -28.36
CA LEU A 33 -19.91 4.98 -27.36
C LEU A 33 -21.15 4.14 -27.67
N ASN A 34 -21.50 3.99 -28.95
CA ASN A 34 -22.64 3.16 -29.38
C ASN A 34 -22.39 1.65 -29.25
N CYS A 35 -21.13 1.21 -29.11
CA CYS A 35 -20.80 -0.20 -28.89
C CYS A 35 -20.80 -0.58 -27.41
N LEU A 36 -20.86 0.39 -26.49
CA LEU A 36 -20.92 0.10 -25.06
C LEU A 36 -22.33 -0.35 -24.65
N PRO A 37 -22.46 -1.26 -23.66
CA PRO A 37 -23.74 -1.57 -23.07
C PRO A 37 -24.46 -0.32 -22.54
N THR A 38 -25.77 -0.25 -22.75
CA THR A 38 -26.59 0.88 -22.31
C THR A 38 -26.66 1.04 -20.79
N THR A 39 -26.27 0.00 -20.04
CA THR A 39 -26.16 0.05 -18.58
C THR A 39 -24.91 0.77 -18.09
N TRP A 40 -23.95 1.07 -18.96
CA TRP A 40 -22.70 1.74 -18.56
C TRP A 40 -22.89 3.26 -18.62
N ALA A 41 -22.48 3.94 -17.55
CA ALA A 41 -22.51 5.40 -17.53
C ALA A 41 -21.16 5.93 -18.00
N VAL A 42 -21.17 6.81 -19.00
CA VAL A 42 -19.95 7.38 -19.58
C VAL A 42 -19.84 8.85 -19.21
N LYS A 43 -18.67 9.25 -18.71
CA LYS A 43 -18.33 10.63 -18.38
C LYS A 43 -17.10 11.03 -19.19
N LYS A 44 -17.14 12.18 -19.86
CA LYS A 44 -15.96 12.74 -20.52
C LYS A 44 -14.92 13.13 -19.48
N ASN A 45 -13.68 12.68 -19.64
CA ASN A 45 -12.56 13.04 -18.76
C ASN A 45 -11.87 14.31 -19.30
N THR A 46 -11.40 15.17 -18.40
CA THR A 46 -10.68 16.41 -18.72
C THR A 46 -9.16 16.27 -18.62
N SER A 47 -8.67 15.11 -18.18
CA SER A 47 -7.24 14.78 -18.12
C SER A 47 -6.63 14.77 -19.52
N LYS A 48 -5.38 15.19 -19.63
CA LYS A 48 -4.64 15.15 -20.90
C LYS A 48 -4.40 13.73 -21.41
N HIS A 49 -4.45 12.73 -20.53
CA HIS A 49 -4.12 11.33 -20.82
C HIS A 49 -5.34 10.45 -21.13
N LEU A 50 -6.55 10.93 -20.84
CA LEU A 50 -7.77 10.13 -20.88
C LEU A 50 -8.89 10.88 -21.59
N ASP A 51 -9.74 10.13 -22.27
CA ASP A 51 -10.89 10.67 -23.00
C ASP A 51 -12.19 10.45 -22.21
N TYR A 52 -12.32 9.30 -21.54
CA TYR A 52 -13.53 8.93 -20.79
C TYR A 52 -13.21 8.24 -19.47
N ASP A 53 -14.11 8.46 -18.50
CA ASP A 53 -14.31 7.60 -17.35
C ASP A 53 -15.65 6.87 -17.54
N ILE A 54 -15.67 5.57 -17.25
CA ILE A 54 -16.84 4.73 -17.47
C ILE A 54 -17.17 4.00 -16.17
N ASP A 55 -18.41 4.13 -15.74
CA ASP A 55 -18.99 3.37 -14.64
C ASP A 55 -19.77 2.18 -15.22
N PHE A 56 -19.29 0.99 -14.91
CA PHE A 56 -19.81 -0.31 -15.28
C PHE A 56 -20.79 -0.82 -14.22
N PHE A 57 -22.03 -1.16 -14.61
CA PHE A 57 -23.02 -1.77 -13.71
C PHE A 57 -23.40 -3.17 -14.21
N ASP A 58 -23.00 -4.21 -13.47
CA ASP A 58 -23.32 -5.62 -13.76
C ASP A 58 -24.69 -6.07 -13.21
N GLY A 59 -25.42 -5.18 -12.54
CA GLY A 59 -26.68 -5.49 -11.86
C GLY A 59 -26.53 -6.30 -10.57
N GLN A 60 -25.31 -6.74 -10.22
CA GLN A 60 -25.00 -7.37 -8.92
C GLN A 60 -24.41 -6.35 -7.93
N THR A 61 -23.79 -5.31 -8.46
CA THR A 61 -23.06 -4.29 -7.73
C THR A 61 -23.92 -3.02 -7.52
N PRO A 62 -24.13 -2.55 -6.27
CA PRO A 62 -24.92 -1.33 -6.02
C PRO A 62 -24.18 -0.04 -6.37
N LYS A 63 -22.84 -0.05 -6.42
CA LYS A 63 -22.03 1.02 -7.02
C LYS A 63 -21.35 0.45 -8.26
N GLY A 64 -21.36 1.20 -9.35
CA GLY A 64 -20.68 0.79 -10.58
C GLY A 64 -19.17 0.69 -10.36
N LEU A 65 -18.53 -0.22 -11.09
CA LEU A 65 -17.07 -0.31 -11.14
C LEU A 65 -16.54 0.72 -12.14
N GLN A 66 -15.47 1.43 -11.80
CA GLN A 66 -14.95 2.50 -12.64
C GLN A 66 -13.70 2.05 -13.38
N PHE A 67 -13.60 2.42 -14.66
CA PHE A 67 -12.35 2.37 -15.44
C PHE A 67 -12.24 3.58 -16.35
N SER A 68 -11.04 3.84 -16.84
CA SER A 68 -10.78 4.96 -17.73
C SER A 68 -10.35 4.47 -19.12
N VAL A 69 -10.64 5.29 -20.12
CA VAL A 69 -10.38 5.00 -21.53
C VAL A 69 -9.54 6.10 -22.15
N ARG A 70 -8.51 5.66 -22.88
CA ARG A 70 -7.78 6.48 -23.85
C ARG A 70 -8.21 6.04 -25.25
N LEU A 71 -8.79 6.94 -26.03
CA LEU A 71 -9.29 6.63 -27.37
C LEU A 71 -8.32 7.16 -28.43
N ILE A 72 -7.90 6.28 -29.35
CA ILE A 72 -7.02 6.61 -30.47
C ILE A 72 -7.71 6.28 -31.79
N VAL A 73 -7.65 7.23 -32.72
CA VAL A 73 -8.22 7.11 -34.08
C VAL A 73 -7.09 7.26 -35.09
N PRO A 74 -6.38 6.18 -35.47
CA PRO A 74 -5.33 6.26 -36.45
C PRO A 74 -5.90 6.52 -37.85
N THR A 75 -5.15 7.20 -38.72
CA THR A 75 -5.56 7.45 -40.12
C THR A 75 -5.62 6.15 -40.94
N ALA A 76 -4.75 5.19 -40.61
CA ALA A 76 -4.74 3.83 -41.13
C ALA A 76 -4.11 2.91 -40.09
N LEU A 77 -4.67 1.71 -39.92
CA LEU A 77 -4.05 0.68 -39.09
C LEU A 77 -2.79 0.15 -39.75
N GLN A 78 -1.70 0.10 -39.00
CA GLN A 78 -0.49 -0.62 -39.38
C GLN A 78 -0.59 -2.01 -38.77
N LEU A 79 -0.54 -3.04 -39.62
CA LEU A 79 -0.69 -4.44 -39.20
C LEU A 79 0.61 -5.20 -39.44
N GLU A 80 1.04 -5.93 -38.42
CA GLU A 80 2.17 -6.87 -38.49
C GLU A 80 1.83 -8.11 -37.66
N ASN A 81 1.89 -9.31 -38.26
CA ASN A 81 1.67 -10.59 -37.58
C ASN A 81 0.39 -10.63 -36.72
N GLU A 82 -0.76 -10.23 -37.27
CA GLU A 82 -2.05 -10.18 -36.56
C GLU A 82 -2.06 -9.23 -35.33
N ARG A 83 -1.16 -8.25 -35.33
CA ARG A 83 -1.10 -7.19 -34.33
C ARG A 83 -1.16 -5.83 -35.00
N ILE A 84 -1.88 -4.91 -34.36
CA ILE A 84 -1.90 -3.50 -34.71
C ILE A 84 -0.69 -2.85 -34.04
N LEU A 85 0.16 -2.20 -34.84
CA LEU A 85 1.28 -1.42 -34.36
C LEU A 85 0.81 0.00 -34.06
N LEU A 86 0.99 0.44 -32.82
CA LEU A 86 0.59 1.77 -32.40
C LEU A 86 1.72 2.50 -31.68
N PRO A 87 2.28 3.58 -32.26
CA PRO A 87 3.25 4.41 -31.54
C PRO A 87 2.54 5.13 -30.40
N PHE A 88 3.12 5.05 -29.20
CA PHE A 88 2.56 5.61 -27.98
C PHE A 88 3.66 6.26 -27.14
N THR A 89 3.36 7.35 -26.43
CA THR A 89 4.40 8.08 -25.68
C THR A 89 4.71 7.38 -24.37
N SER A 90 5.99 7.35 -23.98
CA SER A 90 6.38 6.80 -22.67
C SER A 90 5.80 7.61 -21.50
N GLU A 91 5.56 8.91 -21.67
CA GLU A 91 4.89 9.75 -20.69
C GLU A 91 3.49 9.22 -20.34
N GLU A 92 2.67 8.90 -21.35
CA GLU A 92 1.32 8.36 -21.14
C GLU A 92 1.34 6.94 -20.53
N LEU A 93 2.33 6.11 -20.89
CA LEU A 93 2.51 4.78 -20.28
C LEU A 93 2.96 4.88 -18.82
N ASN A 94 3.91 5.76 -18.51
CA ASN A 94 4.36 6.04 -17.15
C ASN A 94 3.19 6.53 -16.30
N TRP A 95 2.39 7.48 -16.81
CA TRP A 95 1.19 7.95 -16.11
C TRP A 95 0.21 6.81 -15.80
N SER A 96 -0.05 5.95 -16.79
CA SER A 96 -0.98 4.82 -16.66
C SER A 96 -0.49 3.77 -15.63
N MET A 97 0.82 3.61 -15.48
CA MET A 97 1.41 2.74 -14.47
C MET A 97 1.50 3.41 -13.10
N ASP A 98 1.98 4.64 -13.00
CA ASP A 98 2.40 5.20 -11.72
C ASP A 98 1.30 6.03 -11.06
N GLU A 99 0.39 6.62 -11.84
CA GLU A 99 -0.63 7.57 -11.33
C GLU A 99 -2.07 7.05 -11.43
N ALA A 100 -2.39 6.18 -12.39
CA ALA A 100 -3.75 5.71 -12.58
C ALA A 100 -4.25 4.86 -11.40
N LYS A 101 -5.42 5.23 -10.88
CA LYS A 101 -6.09 4.56 -9.73
C LYS A 101 -7.17 3.56 -10.16
N VAL A 102 -7.46 3.50 -11.45
CA VAL A 102 -8.47 2.64 -12.07
C VAL A 102 -7.88 1.98 -13.32
N PRO A 103 -8.44 0.86 -13.81
CA PRO A 103 -7.94 0.21 -15.00
C PRO A 103 -7.98 1.18 -16.19
N VAL A 104 -6.92 1.22 -17.00
CA VAL A 104 -6.86 2.10 -18.17
C VAL A 104 -6.86 1.22 -19.43
N PHE A 105 -7.90 1.39 -20.23
CA PHE A 105 -8.01 0.73 -21.52
C PHE A 105 -7.68 1.69 -22.64
N LEU A 106 -6.77 1.28 -23.50
CA LEU A 106 -6.53 1.90 -24.79
C LEU A 106 -7.55 1.34 -25.78
N ILE A 107 -8.35 2.21 -26.37
CA ILE A 107 -9.35 1.88 -27.38
C ILE A 107 -8.90 2.43 -28.72
N ILE A 108 -8.76 1.56 -29.72
CA ILE A 108 -8.39 1.93 -31.09
C ILE A 108 -9.61 1.81 -31.98
N VAL A 109 -10.00 2.91 -32.61
CA VAL A 109 -11.16 2.96 -33.51
C VAL A 109 -10.70 3.05 -34.96
N ASP A 110 -10.92 1.99 -35.74
CA ASP A 110 -10.76 2.05 -37.20
C ASP A 110 -12.02 2.67 -37.82
N SER A 111 -11.88 3.91 -38.29
CA SER A 111 -12.99 4.65 -38.90
C SER A 111 -13.39 4.12 -40.28
N LYS A 112 -12.53 3.37 -40.97
CA LYS A 112 -12.81 2.83 -42.32
C LYS A 112 -13.65 1.57 -42.20
N ASP A 113 -13.20 0.63 -41.39
CA ASP A 113 -13.83 -0.68 -41.23
C ASP A 113 -14.90 -0.69 -40.12
N GLN A 114 -15.00 0.41 -39.36
CA GLN A 114 -15.88 0.54 -38.20
C GLN A 114 -15.63 -0.50 -37.11
N SER A 115 -14.39 -0.99 -37.03
CA SER A 115 -13.94 -1.92 -35.99
C SER A 115 -13.32 -1.17 -34.81
N ILE A 116 -13.47 -1.74 -33.62
CA ILE A 116 -12.94 -1.18 -32.37
C ILE A 116 -12.11 -2.25 -31.68
N TYR A 117 -10.85 -1.93 -31.41
CA TYR A 117 -9.92 -2.81 -30.70
C TYR A 117 -9.60 -2.25 -29.32
N TRP A 118 -9.21 -3.11 -28.39
CA TRP A 118 -8.88 -2.71 -27.03
C TRP A 118 -7.59 -3.35 -26.52
N LEU A 119 -6.91 -2.63 -25.62
CA LEU A 119 -5.74 -3.11 -24.89
C LEU A 119 -5.80 -2.63 -23.44
N PHE A 120 -5.68 -3.53 -22.48
CA PHE A 120 -5.52 -3.16 -21.08
C PHE A 120 -4.07 -2.71 -20.87
N LEU A 121 -3.83 -1.41 -20.67
CA LEU A 121 -2.48 -0.84 -20.71
C LEU A 121 -1.61 -1.38 -19.57
N GLN A 122 -2.12 -1.44 -18.34
CA GLN A 122 -1.30 -1.88 -17.21
C GLN A 122 -0.84 -3.34 -17.33
N ASP A 123 -1.73 -4.24 -17.76
CA ASP A 123 -1.39 -5.66 -18.00
C ASP A 123 -0.40 -5.82 -19.15
N PHE A 124 -0.61 -5.11 -20.27
CA PHE A 124 0.34 -5.15 -21.37
C PHE A 124 1.73 -4.67 -20.96
N ILE A 125 1.81 -3.58 -20.18
CA ILE A 125 3.09 -3.04 -19.73
C ILE A 125 3.81 -4.06 -18.84
N GLN A 126 3.12 -4.60 -17.83
CA GLN A 126 3.72 -5.53 -16.89
C GLN A 126 4.04 -6.89 -17.52
N GLY A 127 3.11 -7.46 -18.28
CA GLY A 127 3.22 -8.83 -18.80
C GLY A 127 4.00 -8.94 -20.12
N THR A 128 4.14 -7.86 -20.87
CA THR A 128 4.84 -7.87 -22.18
C THR A 128 5.97 -6.86 -22.22
N LEU A 129 5.68 -5.58 -22.00
CA LEU A 129 6.64 -4.51 -22.27
C LEU A 129 7.85 -4.52 -21.34
N GLU A 130 7.64 -4.76 -20.03
CA GLU A 130 8.72 -4.84 -19.04
C GLU A 130 9.72 -5.97 -19.33
N HIS A 131 9.27 -7.05 -20.00
CA HIS A 131 10.11 -8.18 -20.36
C HIS A 131 10.78 -8.02 -21.73
N GLU A 132 10.03 -7.60 -22.74
CA GLU A 132 10.53 -7.48 -24.11
C GLU A 132 11.39 -6.22 -24.32
N ASN A 133 11.09 -5.14 -23.60
CA ASN A 133 11.80 -3.86 -23.71
C ASN A 133 11.98 -3.20 -22.33
N PRO A 134 12.86 -3.71 -21.45
CA PRO A 134 13.02 -3.20 -20.09
C PRO A 134 13.38 -1.70 -19.99
N GLU A 135 13.94 -1.13 -21.06
CA GLU A 135 14.34 0.28 -21.14
C GLU A 135 13.23 1.20 -21.67
N TRP A 136 12.00 0.69 -21.87
CA TRP A 136 10.88 1.44 -22.47
C TRP A 136 10.62 2.79 -21.80
N ARG A 137 10.83 2.88 -20.48
CA ARG A 137 10.63 4.13 -19.71
C ARG A 137 11.55 5.27 -20.13
N SER A 138 12.72 4.95 -20.70
CA SER A 138 13.72 5.93 -21.15
C SER A 138 13.51 6.38 -22.60
N GLN A 139 12.63 5.69 -23.35
CA GLN A 139 12.34 5.99 -24.76
C GLN A 139 11.31 7.11 -24.83
N ASN A 140 11.30 7.90 -25.91
CA ASN A 140 10.25 8.92 -26.10
C ASN A 140 8.93 8.29 -26.60
N VAL A 141 9.07 7.30 -27.49
CA VAL A 141 7.96 6.60 -28.14
C VAL A 141 8.22 5.11 -28.07
N VAL A 142 7.19 4.36 -27.70
CA VAL A 142 7.17 2.91 -27.64
C VAL A 142 6.11 2.40 -28.62
N ILE A 143 6.41 1.32 -29.34
CA ILE A 143 5.42 0.67 -30.20
C ILE A 143 4.62 -0.33 -29.37
N LEU A 144 3.32 -0.09 -29.22
CA LEU A 144 2.40 -1.04 -28.63
C LEU A 144 1.92 -2.02 -29.69
N HIS A 145 1.82 -3.29 -29.31
CA HIS A 145 1.39 -4.38 -30.18
C HIS A 145 0.00 -4.85 -29.73
N VAL A 146 -1.06 -4.33 -30.34
CA VAL A 146 -2.44 -4.63 -29.94
C VAL A 146 -2.94 -5.84 -30.75
N PRO A 147 -3.30 -6.96 -30.11
CA PRO A 147 -3.77 -8.14 -30.85
C PRO A 147 -5.09 -7.88 -31.60
N THR A 148 -5.20 -8.33 -32.85
CA THR A 148 -6.43 -8.11 -33.64
C THR A 148 -7.61 -8.96 -33.19
N ASP A 149 -7.38 -9.99 -32.37
CA ASP A 149 -8.45 -10.79 -31.75
C ASP A 149 -9.15 -10.04 -30.60
N GLN A 150 -8.61 -8.91 -30.15
CA GLN A 150 -9.21 -8.03 -29.12
C GLN A 150 -10.19 -7.01 -29.72
N GLU A 151 -11.07 -7.46 -30.62
CA GLU A 151 -12.11 -6.61 -31.19
C GLU A 151 -13.32 -6.53 -30.25
N LEU A 152 -13.65 -5.34 -29.77
CA LEU A 152 -14.62 -5.08 -28.69
C LEU A 152 -16.01 -5.68 -28.98
N THR A 153 -16.50 -5.51 -30.20
CA THR A 153 -17.82 -6.01 -30.65
C THR A 153 -17.92 -7.53 -30.62
N LYS A 154 -16.80 -8.23 -30.79
CA LYS A 154 -16.72 -9.70 -30.78
C LYS A 154 -16.31 -10.26 -29.43
N THR A 155 -15.73 -9.44 -28.56
CA THR A 155 -15.05 -9.89 -27.33
C THR A 155 -15.49 -9.14 -26.07
N LEU A 156 -16.73 -8.63 -26.05
CA LEU A 156 -17.25 -7.88 -24.90
C LEU A 156 -17.14 -8.64 -23.56
N ASP A 157 -17.40 -9.95 -23.56
CA ASP A 157 -17.24 -10.78 -22.37
C ASP A 157 -15.78 -10.88 -21.92
N LYS A 158 -14.84 -11.04 -22.86
CA LYS A 158 -13.40 -11.05 -22.60
C LYS A 158 -12.94 -9.69 -22.06
N PHE A 159 -13.39 -8.59 -22.68
CA PHE A 159 -13.13 -7.22 -22.20
C PHE A 159 -13.62 -7.04 -20.76
N THR A 160 -14.85 -7.48 -20.46
CA THR A 160 -15.44 -7.39 -19.12
C THR A 160 -14.66 -8.22 -18.10
N ASN A 161 -14.24 -9.44 -18.47
CA ASN A 161 -13.37 -10.26 -17.61
C ASN A 161 -12.01 -9.60 -17.37
N THR A 162 -11.41 -8.99 -18.39
CA THR A 162 -10.16 -8.23 -18.24
C THR A 162 -10.34 -6.98 -17.39
N LEU A 163 -11.50 -6.34 -17.40
CA LEU A 163 -11.82 -5.25 -16.49
C LEU A 163 -11.80 -5.71 -15.03
N TYR A 164 -12.44 -6.85 -14.71
CA TYR A 164 -12.38 -7.41 -13.36
C TYR A 164 -10.95 -7.76 -12.95
N TYR A 165 -10.21 -8.43 -13.83
CA TYR A 165 -8.79 -8.72 -13.63
C TYR A 165 -7.97 -7.44 -13.39
N GLY A 166 -8.24 -6.36 -14.11
CA GLY A 166 -7.56 -5.09 -13.91
C GLY A 166 -7.82 -4.46 -12.54
N LEU A 167 -9.03 -4.61 -12.00
CA LEU A 167 -9.36 -4.18 -10.65
C LEU A 167 -8.64 -5.03 -9.60
N GLU A 168 -8.58 -6.35 -9.81
CA GLU A 168 -7.79 -7.27 -8.99
C GLU A 168 -6.31 -6.89 -8.98
N LEU A 169 -5.74 -6.62 -10.16
CA LEU A 169 -4.34 -6.24 -10.32
C LEU A 169 -4.03 -4.92 -9.59
N LEU A 170 -4.88 -3.90 -9.72
CA LEU A 170 -4.70 -2.64 -9.00
C LEU A 170 -4.83 -2.80 -7.50
N TYR A 171 -5.74 -3.68 -7.06
CA TYR A 171 -5.89 -4.00 -5.65
C TYR A 171 -4.63 -4.67 -5.08
N ILE A 172 -4.06 -5.66 -5.77
CA ILE A 172 -2.79 -6.30 -5.36
C ILE A 172 -1.63 -5.32 -5.41
N LYS A 173 -1.64 -4.38 -6.37
CA LYS A 173 -0.63 -3.33 -6.47
C LYS A 173 -0.59 -2.42 -5.24
N HIS A 174 -1.71 -2.21 -4.56
CA HIS A 174 -1.71 -1.46 -3.30
C HIS A 174 -0.89 -2.16 -2.21
N PHE A 175 -0.97 -3.50 -2.10
CA PHE A 175 -0.07 -4.26 -1.22
C PHE A 175 1.39 -4.09 -1.62
N TYR A 176 1.70 -4.25 -2.91
CA TYR A 176 3.07 -4.08 -3.41
C TYR A 176 3.65 -2.69 -3.11
N LYS A 177 2.85 -1.62 -3.17
CA LYS A 177 3.29 -0.25 -2.87
C LYS A 177 3.99 -0.16 -1.51
N PHE A 178 3.38 -0.69 -0.45
CA PHE A 178 3.92 -0.58 0.91
C PHE A 178 5.17 -1.43 1.10
N TYR A 179 5.18 -2.64 0.53
CA TYR A 179 6.37 -3.48 0.48
C TYR A 179 7.52 -2.76 -0.25
N SER A 180 7.26 -2.27 -1.46
CA SER A 180 8.27 -1.64 -2.32
C SER A 180 8.90 -0.41 -1.68
N VAL A 181 8.09 0.49 -1.12
CA VAL A 181 8.59 1.70 -0.43
C VAL A 181 9.45 1.34 0.79
N THR A 182 8.99 0.40 1.62
CA THR A 182 9.72 -0.06 2.81
C THR A 182 11.03 -0.75 2.42
N ASN A 183 10.96 -1.71 1.50
CA ASN A 183 12.12 -2.46 1.01
C ASN A 183 13.17 -1.55 0.37
N LYS A 184 12.75 -0.56 -0.43
CA LYS A 184 13.66 0.42 -1.04
C LYS A 184 14.43 1.20 0.01
N ARG A 185 13.76 1.70 1.07
CA ARG A 185 14.42 2.47 2.13
C ARG A 185 15.37 1.59 2.95
N ILE A 186 15.00 0.34 3.22
CA ILE A 186 15.86 -0.62 3.90
C ILE A 186 17.11 -0.94 3.06
N ALA A 187 16.94 -1.17 1.76
CA ALA A 187 18.08 -1.36 0.87
C ALA A 187 19.01 -0.13 0.87
N GLN A 188 18.46 1.09 0.91
CA GLN A 188 19.27 2.32 1.04
C GLN A 188 20.05 2.35 2.37
N PHE A 189 19.42 1.95 3.47
CA PHE A 189 20.07 1.85 4.78
C PHE A 189 21.22 0.84 4.75
N PHE A 190 21.00 -0.38 4.24
CA PHE A 190 22.04 -1.40 4.16
C PHE A 190 23.18 -1.06 3.20
N ASN A 191 22.93 -0.22 2.20
CA ASN A 191 23.96 0.30 1.29
C ASN A 191 24.74 1.50 1.88
N SER A 192 24.37 2.01 3.05
CA SER A 192 25.00 3.17 3.69
C SER A 192 25.73 2.76 4.98
N GLN A 193 27.05 2.57 4.89
CA GLN A 193 27.89 2.25 6.05
C GLN A 193 27.79 3.31 7.17
N GLU A 194 27.65 4.58 6.81
CA GLU A 194 27.48 5.67 7.79
C GLU A 194 26.17 5.52 8.58
N GLU A 195 25.04 5.21 7.91
CA GLU A 195 23.76 5.02 8.59
C GLU A 195 23.79 3.82 9.54
N ILE A 196 24.38 2.70 9.09
CA ILE A 196 24.55 1.50 9.92
C ILE A 196 25.39 1.82 11.16
N GLN A 197 26.55 2.46 10.97
CA GLN A 197 27.44 2.77 12.10
C GLN A 197 26.75 3.71 13.09
N ARG A 198 26.08 4.77 12.62
CA ARG A 198 25.32 5.69 13.48
C ARG A 198 24.23 4.95 14.27
N ALA A 199 23.48 4.07 13.62
CA ALA A 199 22.42 3.30 14.27
C ALA A 199 22.98 2.35 15.35
N LEU A 200 24.10 1.68 15.06
CA LEU A 200 24.78 0.80 16.03
C LEU A 200 25.36 1.57 17.22
N GLU A 201 25.95 2.74 16.97
CA GLU A 201 26.42 3.63 18.04
C GLU A 201 25.27 4.04 18.95
N LEU A 202 24.15 4.50 18.37
CA LEU A 202 22.93 4.84 19.13
C LEU A 202 22.42 3.65 19.95
N GLU A 203 22.34 2.47 19.37
CA GLU A 203 21.86 1.27 20.07
C GLU A 203 22.80 0.86 21.20
N SER A 204 24.12 0.93 20.98
CA SER A 204 25.12 0.63 22.01
C SER A 204 24.98 1.55 23.23
N THR A 205 24.75 2.86 23.03
CA THR A 205 24.59 3.81 24.15
C THR A 205 23.39 3.45 25.02
N ARG A 206 22.33 2.88 24.45
CA ARG A 206 21.10 2.52 25.18
C ARG A 206 21.25 1.24 25.98
N GLN A 207 21.94 0.24 25.43
CA GLN A 207 22.18 -1.02 26.14
C GLN A 207 22.99 -0.80 27.42
N TYR A 208 23.97 0.11 27.39
CA TYR A 208 24.78 0.46 28.57
C TYR A 208 24.05 1.37 29.57
N SER A 209 23.03 2.10 29.13
CA SER A 209 22.21 2.94 30.01
C SER A 209 21.13 2.20 30.79
N ASN A 210 20.84 0.93 30.47
CA ASN A 210 19.99 0.13 31.33
C ASN A 210 20.81 -0.20 32.59
N PRO A 211 20.53 0.41 33.76
CA PRO A 211 21.18 0.00 34.97
C PRO A 211 20.86 -1.48 35.11
N SER A 212 21.90 -2.32 35.07
CA SER A 212 21.76 -3.71 35.49
C SER A 212 20.95 -3.65 36.78
N PRO A 213 19.90 -4.48 36.97
CA PRO A 213 19.19 -4.55 38.23
C PRO A 213 20.25 -4.96 39.23
N SER A 214 20.91 -3.96 39.81
CA SER A 214 21.97 -4.15 40.76
C SER A 214 21.25 -4.93 41.82
N SER A 215 21.71 -6.17 41.99
CA SER A 215 21.42 -7.02 43.13
C SER A 215 21.05 -6.11 44.27
N GLU A 216 19.91 -6.34 44.92
CA GLU A 216 19.53 -5.73 46.18
C GLU A 216 20.71 -5.89 47.16
N GLN A 217 21.74 -5.06 47.00
CA GLN A 217 22.91 -5.00 47.82
C GLN A 217 22.35 -4.20 48.96
N SER A 218 21.82 -4.97 49.91
CA SER A 218 21.79 -4.76 51.34
C SER A 218 22.85 -3.76 51.82
N CYS A 219 22.70 -2.50 51.44
CA CYS A 219 23.47 -1.37 51.93
C CYS A 219 22.77 -0.92 53.20
N CYS A 220 22.74 -1.78 54.22
CA CYS A 220 22.44 -1.45 55.61
C CYS A 220 22.46 -2.74 56.46
N SER A 221 23.65 -3.29 56.73
CA SER A 221 23.83 -4.01 57.98
C SER A 221 25.26 -3.78 58.47
N SER A 222 25.35 -3.15 59.64
CA SER A 222 26.52 -3.02 60.51
C SER A 222 27.74 -2.24 60.01
N SER A 223 27.84 -0.98 60.41
CA SER A 223 28.76 -0.55 61.50
C SER A 223 28.65 0.95 61.75
N ASN A 224 28.60 1.33 63.04
CA ASN A 224 28.60 2.71 63.52
C ASN A 224 29.81 3.50 62.98
N ASP A 225 29.57 4.79 62.73
CA ASP A 225 30.55 5.85 62.47
C ASP A 225 31.28 5.81 61.12
N GLY A 226 30.66 6.42 60.11
CA GLY A 226 31.32 6.79 58.85
C GLY A 226 30.33 7.28 57.79
N HIS A 227 30.24 8.60 57.61
CA HIS A 227 29.43 9.31 56.62
C HIS A 227 29.59 8.69 55.21
N CYS A 228 28.52 8.14 54.64
CA CYS A 228 28.49 7.64 53.26
C CYS A 228 27.77 8.66 52.37
N ASP A 229 28.52 9.68 51.92
CA ASP A 229 28.01 10.82 51.13
C ASP A 229 27.89 10.55 49.61
N THR A 230 27.99 9.30 49.16
CA THR A 230 28.06 8.97 47.73
C THR A 230 26.87 8.20 47.18
N CYS A 231 25.70 8.32 47.82
CA CYS A 231 24.43 7.94 47.18
C CYS A 231 24.05 9.03 46.18
N LYS A 232 24.66 9.01 44.99
CA LYS A 232 24.19 9.81 43.85
C LYS A 232 22.77 9.37 43.53
N GLY A 233 21.78 10.19 43.89
CA GLY A 233 20.39 9.96 43.48
C GLY A 233 20.30 9.88 41.96
N SER A 234 19.49 8.97 41.45
CA SER A 234 19.11 8.93 40.04
C SER A 234 18.57 10.31 39.63
N ASP A 235 18.83 10.72 38.39
CA ASP A 235 18.18 11.91 37.84
C ASP A 235 16.66 11.64 37.84
N PRO A 236 15.83 12.50 38.48
CA PRO A 236 14.38 12.31 38.49
C PRO A 236 13.77 12.23 37.08
N PHE A 237 14.45 12.75 36.06
CA PHE A 237 14.04 12.61 34.67
C PHE A 237 14.18 11.16 34.16
N ASP A 238 15.27 10.48 34.48
CA ASP A 238 15.51 9.09 34.05
C ASP A 238 14.47 8.14 34.67
N ASP A 239 14.11 8.38 35.94
CA ASP A 239 13.05 7.63 36.61
C ASP A 239 11.70 7.81 35.93
N LEU A 240 11.37 9.01 35.44
CA LEU A 240 10.14 9.27 34.69
C LEU A 240 10.12 8.56 33.34
N VAL A 241 11.23 8.62 32.58
CA VAL A 241 11.37 7.95 31.28
C VAL A 241 11.22 6.43 31.44
N PHE A 242 11.87 5.86 32.45
CA PHE A 242 11.79 4.43 32.76
C PHE A 242 10.36 4.01 33.12
N GLN A 243 9.68 4.78 33.99
CA GLN A 243 8.30 4.49 34.36
C GLN A 243 7.35 4.55 33.17
N SER A 244 7.44 5.60 32.35
CA SER A 244 6.63 5.74 31.13
C SER A 244 6.85 4.59 30.16
N THR A 245 8.11 4.23 29.91
CA THR A 245 8.50 3.11 29.05
C THR A 245 7.92 1.80 29.56
N LYS A 246 8.06 1.51 30.85
CA LYS A 246 7.50 0.31 31.49
C LYS A 246 5.97 0.27 31.38
N LYS A 247 5.28 1.42 31.50
CA LYS A 247 3.82 1.48 31.35
C LYS A 247 3.38 1.17 29.93
N ILE A 248 4.04 1.73 28.91
CA ILE A 248 3.73 1.41 27.50
C ILE A 248 4.03 -0.06 27.20
N GLN A 249 5.21 -0.55 27.59
CA GLN A 249 5.62 -1.95 27.41
C GLN A 249 4.58 -2.92 28.01
N SER A 250 4.08 -2.65 29.22
CA SER A 250 3.05 -3.49 29.84
C SER A 250 1.73 -3.54 29.05
N ARG A 251 1.38 -2.47 28.33
CA ARG A 251 0.19 -2.44 27.47
C ARG A 251 0.43 -3.15 26.14
N LEU A 252 1.64 -3.06 25.60
CA LEU A 252 2.03 -3.85 24.43
C LEU A 252 1.97 -5.34 24.72
N GLU A 253 2.55 -5.79 25.84
CA GLU A 253 2.49 -7.19 26.26
C GLU A 253 1.06 -7.67 26.49
N TYR A 254 0.19 -6.81 27.03
CA TYR A 254 -1.22 -7.12 27.19
C TYR A 254 -1.92 -7.28 25.82
N ALA A 255 -1.67 -6.36 24.88
CA ALA A 255 -2.22 -6.42 23.53
C ALA A 255 -1.73 -7.67 22.76
N GLN A 256 -0.44 -8.00 22.84
CA GLN A 256 0.16 -9.15 22.16
C GLN A 256 -0.35 -10.51 22.66
N ARG A 257 -0.95 -10.56 23.86
CA ARG A 257 -1.61 -11.76 24.38
C ARG A 257 -3.04 -11.95 23.86
N MET A 258 -3.58 -10.98 23.13
CA MET A 258 -4.90 -11.06 22.53
C MET A 258 -4.91 -11.91 21.26
N ARG A 259 -6.10 -12.40 20.92
CA ARG A 259 -6.38 -13.19 19.74
C ARG A 259 -6.50 -12.27 18.53
N VAL A 260 -5.49 -12.36 17.66
CA VAL A 260 -5.36 -11.56 16.44
C VAL A 260 -6.53 -11.74 15.46
N LEU A 261 -7.23 -12.88 15.51
CA LEU A 261 -8.39 -13.19 14.67
C LEU A 261 -9.74 -12.76 15.27
N ASP A 262 -9.76 -12.14 16.45
CA ASP A 262 -10.98 -11.59 17.05
C ASP A 262 -11.03 -10.06 16.86
N PRO A 263 -11.91 -9.53 16.00
CA PRO A 263 -12.03 -8.08 15.76
C PRO A 263 -12.30 -7.27 17.04
N LYS A 264 -13.01 -7.84 18.02
CA LYS A 264 -13.29 -7.17 19.29
C LYS A 264 -12.01 -7.05 20.12
N GLU A 265 -11.20 -8.11 20.16
CA GLU A 265 -9.92 -8.06 20.88
C GLU A 265 -8.93 -7.12 20.17
N ASN A 266 -8.84 -7.13 18.84
CA ASN A 266 -8.02 -6.17 18.08
C ASN A 266 -8.38 -4.72 18.42
N ARG A 267 -9.68 -4.41 18.54
CA ARG A 267 -10.16 -3.08 18.95
C ARG A 267 -9.74 -2.73 20.38
N ILE A 268 -9.76 -3.69 21.31
CA ILE A 268 -9.31 -3.49 22.70
C ILE A 268 -7.80 -3.24 22.73
N ALA A 269 -7.01 -4.03 21.98
CA ALA A 269 -5.57 -3.84 21.83
C ALA A 269 -5.23 -2.43 21.34
N TYR A 270 -5.86 -2.00 20.24
CA TYR A 270 -5.71 -0.65 19.68
C TYR A 270 -5.91 0.44 20.74
N TYR A 271 -7.06 0.46 21.41
CA TYR A 271 -7.36 1.52 22.38
C TYR A 271 -6.47 1.44 23.63
N CYS A 272 -6.07 0.24 24.03
CA CYS A 272 -5.17 0.05 25.17
C CYS A 272 -3.80 0.69 24.91
N ILE A 273 -3.24 0.48 23.71
CA ILE A 273 -1.98 1.08 23.29
C ILE A 273 -2.13 2.59 23.10
N ASN A 274 -3.18 3.03 22.40
CA ASN A 274 -3.45 4.46 22.17
C ASN A 274 -3.56 5.25 23.48
N GLN A 275 -4.27 4.71 24.48
CA GLN A 275 -4.40 5.35 25.80
C GLN A 275 -3.04 5.45 26.51
N ALA A 276 -2.18 4.43 26.42
CA ALA A 276 -0.85 4.49 27.00
C ALA A 276 0.04 5.51 26.30
N LEU A 277 0.01 5.57 24.97
CA LEU A 277 0.73 6.57 24.19
C LEU A 277 0.27 8.00 24.50
N ALA A 278 -1.03 8.23 24.67
CA ALA A 278 -1.56 9.55 24.99
C ALA A 278 -1.07 10.09 26.35
N VAL A 279 -0.82 9.21 27.33
CA VAL A 279 -0.40 9.59 28.69
C VAL A 279 1.12 9.59 28.84
N TYR A 280 1.80 8.58 28.29
CA TYR A 280 3.22 8.31 28.56
C TYR A 280 4.10 8.50 27.32
N GLY A 281 3.52 8.72 26.15
CA GLY A 281 4.25 8.69 24.88
C GLY A 281 5.25 9.83 24.71
N SER A 282 5.04 11.00 25.31
CA SER A 282 6.00 12.11 25.19
C SER A 282 7.27 11.92 26.03
N THR A 283 7.22 11.08 27.07
CA THR A 283 8.34 10.85 27.99
C THR A 283 8.95 9.46 27.89
N ALA A 284 8.34 8.54 27.15
CA ALA A 284 8.90 7.21 26.92
C ALA A 284 10.08 7.21 25.92
N THR A 285 10.89 6.15 25.94
CA THR A 285 11.99 5.99 24.97
C THR A 285 11.48 5.97 23.53
N VAL A 286 12.33 6.39 22.58
CA VAL A 286 11.91 6.50 21.18
C VAL A 286 11.55 5.13 20.59
N GLY A 287 12.36 4.10 20.84
CA GLY A 287 12.06 2.73 20.41
C GLY A 287 10.72 2.19 20.90
N ILE A 288 10.39 2.34 22.20
CA ILE A 288 9.10 1.83 22.71
C ILE A 288 7.91 2.57 22.11
N ARG A 289 8.06 3.87 21.81
CA ARG A 289 7.03 4.66 21.15
C ARG A 289 6.78 4.17 19.74
N TYR A 290 7.83 3.91 18.96
CA TYR A 290 7.68 3.37 17.61
C TYR A 290 7.05 1.99 17.60
N THR A 291 7.51 1.08 18.46
CA THR A 291 6.90 -0.25 18.61
C THR A 291 5.41 -0.12 18.93
N ALA A 292 5.04 0.76 19.86
CA ALA A 292 3.64 1.00 20.20
C ALA A 292 2.81 1.59 19.04
N LEU A 293 3.35 2.59 18.34
CA LEU A 293 2.67 3.19 17.18
C LEU A 293 2.45 2.17 16.07
N GLY A 294 3.46 1.35 15.76
CA GLY A 294 3.36 0.35 14.71
C GLY A 294 2.45 -0.82 15.08
N GLU A 295 2.49 -1.30 16.32
CA GLU A 295 1.51 -2.29 16.81
C GLU A 295 0.07 -1.74 16.74
N MET A 296 -0.13 -0.46 17.09
CA MET A 296 -1.43 0.19 16.97
C MET A 296 -1.93 0.22 15.50
N ALA A 297 -1.06 0.59 14.55
CA ALA A 297 -1.39 0.57 13.12
C ALA A 297 -1.70 -0.85 12.60
N PHE A 298 -0.97 -1.86 13.09
CA PHE A 298 -1.22 -3.26 12.75
C PHE A 298 -2.60 -3.75 13.25
N TYR A 299 -2.99 -3.43 14.49
CA TYR A 299 -4.33 -3.77 14.97
C TYR A 299 -5.45 -3.03 14.25
N ASP A 300 -5.21 -1.79 13.82
CA ASP A 300 -6.16 -1.04 12.99
C ASP A 300 -6.34 -1.68 11.61
N TYR A 301 -5.23 -2.12 11.00
CA TYR A 301 -5.25 -2.93 9.77
C TYR A 301 -6.12 -4.18 9.96
N LEU A 302 -5.87 -4.99 10.99
CA LEU A 302 -6.62 -6.23 11.22
C LEU A 302 -8.12 -5.97 11.44
N LEU A 303 -8.45 -4.94 12.21
CA LEU A 303 -9.84 -4.56 12.47
C LEU A 303 -10.58 -4.25 11.16
N HIS A 304 -9.99 -3.43 10.31
CA HIS A 304 -10.61 -3.00 9.05
C HIS A 304 -10.57 -4.08 7.98
N PHE A 305 -9.49 -4.85 7.92
CA PHE A 305 -9.33 -5.97 6.99
C PHE A 305 -10.37 -7.07 7.28
N LEU A 306 -10.43 -7.58 8.51
CA LEU A 306 -11.37 -8.64 8.89
C LEU A 306 -12.82 -8.19 8.70
N LYS A 307 -13.16 -6.95 9.12
CA LYS A 307 -14.50 -6.39 8.91
C LYS A 307 -14.88 -6.36 7.42
N THR A 308 -13.94 -6.03 6.54
CA THR A 308 -14.17 -6.02 5.10
C THR A 308 -14.48 -7.43 4.61
N TYR A 309 -13.67 -8.42 4.98
CA TYR A 309 -13.83 -9.80 4.49
C TYR A 309 -15.00 -10.56 5.11
N ASP A 310 -15.35 -10.29 6.36
CA ASP A 310 -16.55 -10.85 7.00
C ASP A 310 -17.84 -10.33 6.33
N ALA A 311 -17.80 -9.13 5.75
CA ALA A 311 -18.92 -8.55 5.00
C ALA A 311 -19.04 -9.10 3.56
N ILE A 312 -18.02 -9.78 3.04
CA ILE A 312 -18.05 -10.33 1.68
C ILE A 312 -18.95 -11.57 1.67
N ILE A 313 -20.15 -11.39 1.12
CA ILE A 313 -21.00 -12.50 0.66
C ILE A 313 -20.19 -13.27 -0.41
N PRO A 314 -20.23 -14.61 -0.45
CA PRO A 314 -19.39 -15.45 -1.34
C PRO A 314 -19.62 -15.31 -2.87
N LYS A 315 -20.12 -14.16 -3.35
CA LYS A 315 -20.13 -13.81 -4.78
C LYS A 315 -19.05 -12.74 -5.04
N THR A 316 -18.10 -13.12 -5.89
CA THR A 316 -16.69 -12.69 -6.00
C THR A 316 -16.44 -11.24 -6.43
N THR A 317 -17.40 -10.55 -7.05
CA THR A 317 -17.19 -9.20 -7.60
C THR A 317 -17.50 -8.05 -6.65
N ILE A 318 -18.19 -8.31 -5.53
CA ILE A 318 -18.58 -7.26 -4.57
C ILE A 318 -17.38 -6.64 -3.85
N PHE A 319 -16.26 -7.36 -3.82
CA PHE A 319 -15.06 -6.93 -3.12
C PHE A 319 -14.56 -5.55 -3.58
N PHE A 320 -14.51 -5.29 -4.89
CA PHE A 320 -13.94 -4.05 -5.42
C PHE A 320 -14.84 -2.81 -5.27
N ILE A 321 -16.09 -2.99 -4.85
CA ILE A 321 -17.08 -1.91 -4.79
C ILE A 321 -16.84 -1.00 -3.57
N ASN A 322 -16.32 -1.56 -2.48
CA ASN A 322 -16.20 -0.82 -1.22
C ASN A 322 -14.82 -0.15 -1.07
N SER A 323 -14.52 0.74 -2.01
CA SER A 323 -13.26 1.50 -2.04
C SER A 323 -12.96 2.22 -0.73
N GLU A 324 -14.00 2.64 0.02
CA GLU A 324 -13.83 3.30 1.31
C GLU A 324 -13.31 2.35 2.40
N GLU A 325 -13.85 1.14 2.52
CA GLU A 325 -13.35 0.18 3.52
C GLU A 325 -11.94 -0.32 3.15
N HIS A 326 -11.66 -0.49 1.84
CA HIS A 326 -10.30 -0.80 1.36
C HIS A 326 -9.31 0.29 1.72
N HIS A 327 -9.71 1.54 1.52
CA HIS A 327 -8.90 2.69 1.86
C HIS A 327 -8.50 2.70 3.34
N ARG A 328 -9.35 2.24 4.26
CA ARG A 328 -9.04 2.25 5.70
C ARG A 328 -7.91 1.29 6.07
N TYR A 329 -7.97 0.02 5.67
CA TYR A 329 -6.88 -0.90 6.03
C TYR A 329 -5.59 -0.62 5.22
N PHE A 330 -5.69 -0.13 3.98
CA PHE A 330 -4.50 0.32 3.25
C PHE A 330 -3.88 1.58 3.86
N LYS A 331 -4.69 2.48 4.43
CA LYS A 331 -4.18 3.60 5.21
C LYS A 331 -3.41 3.12 6.45
N ALA A 332 -3.93 2.12 7.18
CA ALA A 332 -3.23 1.53 8.30
C ALA A 332 -1.89 0.87 7.88
N MET A 333 -1.85 0.21 6.72
CA MET A 333 -0.58 -0.30 6.16
C MET A 333 0.39 0.81 5.76
N GLU A 334 -0.11 1.91 5.20
CA GLU A 334 0.69 3.10 4.87
C GLU A 334 1.32 3.70 6.13
N GLU A 335 0.52 3.88 7.18
CA GLU A 335 0.97 4.35 8.49
C GLU A 335 2.03 3.39 9.07
N LEU A 336 1.80 2.08 9.05
CA LEU A 336 2.78 1.09 9.52
C LEU A 336 4.11 1.18 8.74
N SER A 337 4.06 1.28 7.41
CA SER A 337 5.24 1.45 6.56
C SER A 337 6.01 2.74 6.89
N GLN A 338 5.31 3.87 7.08
CA GLN A 338 5.91 5.14 7.46
C GLN A 338 6.53 5.10 8.85
N ILE A 339 5.92 4.41 9.81
CA ILE A 339 6.44 4.20 11.16
C ILE A 339 7.73 3.37 11.10
N ILE A 340 7.77 2.29 10.32
CA ILE A 340 8.98 1.47 10.11
C ILE A 340 10.13 2.32 9.58
N ILE A 341 9.87 3.13 8.55
CA ILE A 341 10.86 4.03 7.94
C ILE A 341 11.35 5.07 8.95
N SER A 342 10.43 5.70 9.69
CA SER A 342 10.77 6.72 10.68
C SER A 342 11.59 6.16 11.85
N ALA A 343 11.28 4.93 12.28
CA ALA A 343 12.07 4.22 13.28
C ALA A 343 13.48 3.94 12.76
N LEU A 344 13.60 3.49 11.50
CA LEU A 344 14.88 3.18 10.87
C LEU A 344 15.74 4.44 10.71
N ASP A 345 15.14 5.55 10.27
CA ASP A 345 15.81 6.85 10.12
C ASP A 345 16.34 7.39 11.46
N GLN A 346 15.73 6.99 12.58
CA GLN A 346 16.18 7.35 13.93
C GLN A 346 17.13 6.32 14.56
N GLY A 347 17.55 5.30 13.80
CA GLY A 347 18.46 4.26 14.27
C GLY A 347 17.83 3.26 15.23
N GLU A 348 16.49 3.15 15.26
CA GLU A 348 15.75 2.24 16.15
C GLU A 348 15.70 0.82 15.59
N LEU A 349 16.86 0.17 15.46
CA LEU A 349 16.99 -1.10 14.72
C LEU A 349 16.09 -2.22 15.26
N ILE A 350 15.97 -2.36 16.59
CA ILE A 350 15.10 -3.38 17.20
C ILE A 350 13.62 -3.08 16.88
N ALA A 351 13.19 -1.83 17.02
CA ALA A 351 11.81 -1.44 16.73
C ALA A 351 11.48 -1.64 15.24
N SER A 352 12.36 -1.19 14.33
CA SER A 352 12.22 -1.40 12.89
C SER A 352 12.14 -2.89 12.53
N SER A 353 13.04 -3.71 13.09
CA SER A 353 13.03 -5.18 12.90
C SER A 353 11.71 -5.81 13.35
N MET A 354 11.22 -5.48 14.54
CA MET A 354 9.94 -5.99 15.05
C MET A 354 8.75 -5.55 14.19
N LEU A 355 8.74 -4.30 13.74
CA LEU A 355 7.65 -3.77 12.93
C LEU A 355 7.66 -4.32 11.49
N LEU A 356 8.82 -4.73 10.96
CA LEU A 356 8.89 -5.49 9.71
C LEU A 356 8.17 -6.85 9.83
N ILE A 357 8.25 -7.51 10.98
CA ILE A 357 7.47 -8.73 11.25
C ILE A 357 5.97 -8.40 11.20
N ARG A 358 5.52 -7.28 11.76
CA ARG A 358 4.10 -6.88 11.70
C ARG A 358 3.63 -6.58 10.28
N LEU A 359 4.48 -5.95 9.47
CA LEU A 359 4.16 -5.73 8.08
C LEU A 359 4.11 -7.07 7.31
N ALA A 360 5.01 -8.02 7.60
CA ALA A 360 4.97 -9.38 7.06
C ALA A 360 3.69 -10.12 7.48
N ASP A 361 3.33 -10.07 8.76
CA ASP A 361 2.10 -10.63 9.31
C ASP A 361 0.88 -10.10 8.55
N ALA A 362 0.83 -8.80 8.24
CA ALA A 362 -0.28 -8.21 7.49
C ALA A 362 -0.48 -8.88 6.12
N TYR A 363 0.60 -9.16 5.38
CA TYR A 363 0.54 -9.91 4.12
C TYR A 363 0.12 -11.37 4.35
N LEU A 364 0.69 -12.05 5.35
CA LEU A 364 0.32 -13.44 5.69
C LEU A 364 -1.17 -13.57 6.06
N PHE A 365 -1.71 -12.59 6.78
CA PHE A 365 -3.14 -12.53 7.09
C PHE A 365 -3.99 -12.29 5.85
N ALA A 366 -3.52 -11.50 4.89
CA ALA A 366 -4.25 -11.26 3.65
C ALA A 366 -4.27 -12.47 2.71
N THR A 367 -3.15 -13.19 2.58
CA THR A 367 -2.98 -14.31 1.65
C THR A 367 -4.15 -15.30 1.61
N PRO A 368 -4.63 -15.91 2.71
CA PRO A 368 -5.70 -16.91 2.63
C PRO A 368 -7.01 -16.33 2.09
N TYR A 369 -7.28 -15.05 2.33
CA TYR A 369 -8.46 -14.38 1.80
C TYR A 369 -8.28 -14.05 0.31
N ILE A 370 -7.14 -13.49 -0.07
CA ILE A 370 -6.82 -13.24 -1.49
C ILE A 370 -6.86 -14.54 -2.29
N MET A 371 -6.24 -15.59 -1.78
CA MET A 371 -6.25 -16.90 -2.43
C MET A 371 -7.67 -17.45 -2.61
N LYS A 372 -8.54 -17.28 -1.61
CA LYS A 372 -9.94 -17.73 -1.65
C LYS A 372 -10.78 -16.97 -2.66
N TYR A 373 -10.59 -15.65 -2.79
CA TYR A 373 -11.48 -14.79 -3.58
C TYR A 373 -10.93 -14.42 -4.96
N LEU A 374 -9.60 -14.24 -5.09
CA LEU A 374 -8.91 -13.79 -6.30
C LEU A 374 -8.01 -14.89 -6.91
N GLY A 375 -7.90 -16.04 -6.25
CA GLY A 375 -7.10 -17.17 -6.71
C GLY A 375 -5.64 -17.16 -6.23
N GLN A 376 -4.98 -18.28 -6.44
CA GLN A 376 -3.62 -18.53 -5.95
C GLN A 376 -2.58 -17.60 -6.59
N ASP A 377 -2.70 -17.34 -7.90
CA ASP A 377 -1.73 -16.54 -8.64
C ASP A 377 -1.67 -15.09 -8.12
N MET A 378 -2.83 -14.52 -7.74
CA MET A 378 -2.92 -13.19 -7.13
C MET A 378 -2.38 -13.15 -5.69
N ALA A 379 -2.45 -14.27 -4.97
CA ALA A 379 -2.02 -14.36 -3.58
C ALA A 379 -0.52 -14.67 -3.44
N ALA A 380 0.09 -15.33 -4.43
CA ALA A 380 1.49 -15.76 -4.37
C ALA A 380 2.48 -14.61 -4.07
N PRO A 381 2.40 -13.43 -4.71
CA PRO A 381 3.32 -12.33 -4.43
C PRO A 381 3.30 -11.86 -2.98
N LEU A 382 2.15 -11.94 -2.29
CA LEU A 382 2.05 -11.53 -0.87
C LEU A 382 2.93 -12.41 0.03
N MET A 383 3.05 -13.71 -0.30
CA MET A 383 3.93 -14.61 0.43
C MET A 383 5.41 -14.26 0.23
N ASP A 384 5.79 -13.91 -1.00
CA ASP A 384 7.16 -13.48 -1.32
C ASP A 384 7.51 -12.18 -0.59
N TYR A 385 6.56 -11.23 -0.52
CA TYR A 385 6.72 -9.99 0.24
C TYR A 385 6.92 -10.28 1.73
N ALA A 386 6.06 -11.12 2.32
CA ALA A 386 6.16 -11.51 3.72
C ALA A 386 7.51 -12.18 4.03
N GLN A 387 7.93 -13.15 3.22
CA GLN A 387 9.20 -13.85 3.40
C GLN A 387 10.38 -12.88 3.33
N THR A 388 10.37 -11.97 2.36
CA THR A 388 11.45 -10.96 2.22
C THR A 388 11.52 -10.06 3.44
N LEU A 389 10.39 -9.58 3.95
CA LEU A 389 10.34 -8.74 5.14
C LEU A 389 10.80 -9.46 6.41
N LEU A 390 10.49 -10.76 6.55
CA LEU A 390 11.00 -11.58 7.65
C LEU A 390 12.52 -11.78 7.60
N MET A 391 13.09 -11.98 6.39
CA MET A 391 14.55 -12.05 6.21
C MET A 391 15.21 -10.72 6.59
N LEU A 392 14.69 -9.59 6.08
CA LEU A 392 15.21 -8.26 6.41
C LEU A 392 15.09 -7.93 7.90
N SER A 393 13.99 -8.34 8.54
CA SER A 393 13.79 -8.22 9.99
C SER A 393 14.90 -8.95 10.76
N HIS A 394 15.20 -10.19 10.39
CA HIS A 394 16.26 -10.99 10.99
C HIS A 394 17.65 -10.39 10.75
N GLU A 395 17.94 -9.91 9.54
CA GLU A 395 19.20 -9.23 9.22
C GLU A 395 19.40 -7.99 10.09
N MET A 396 18.36 -7.15 10.26
CA MET A 396 18.41 -5.98 11.15
C MET A 396 18.66 -6.37 12.61
N ALA A 397 17.97 -7.39 13.12
CA ALA A 397 18.18 -7.87 14.49
C ALA A 397 19.62 -8.39 14.70
N SER A 398 20.16 -9.09 13.70
CA SER A 398 21.52 -9.61 13.72
C SER A 398 22.59 -8.51 13.81
N LEU A 399 22.32 -7.30 13.28
CA LEU A 399 23.19 -6.13 13.43
C LEU A 399 23.43 -5.80 14.92
N VAL A 400 22.36 -5.86 15.72
CA VAL A 400 22.38 -5.49 17.14
C VAL A 400 23.00 -6.59 17.98
N GLU A 401 22.74 -7.87 17.66
CA GLU A 401 23.27 -9.01 18.41
C GLU A 401 24.76 -9.27 18.16
N SER A 402 25.28 -8.95 16.97
CA SER A 402 26.65 -9.29 16.55
C SER A 402 27.32 -8.16 15.76
N PRO A 403 27.49 -6.95 16.34
CA PRO A 403 27.99 -5.78 15.62
C PRO A 403 29.42 -5.97 15.06
N THR A 404 30.25 -6.80 15.70
CA THR A 404 31.64 -7.04 15.28
C THR A 404 31.80 -7.83 13.98
N ARG A 405 30.77 -8.56 13.52
CA ARG A 405 30.86 -9.37 12.29
C ARG A 405 30.76 -8.57 11.00
N LEU A 406 30.31 -7.32 11.06
CA LEU A 406 30.03 -6.48 9.89
C LEU A 406 31.00 -5.31 9.72
N LEU A 407 31.77 -4.99 10.76
CA LEU A 407 32.85 -4.00 10.72
C LEU A 407 34.18 -4.60 10.25
N GLN A 408 34.21 -5.91 9.99
CA GLN A 408 35.34 -6.65 9.41
C GLN A 408 35.07 -6.88 7.93
#